data_AF-A0A812SU02-F1
#
_entry.id   AF-A0A812SU02-F1
#
_cell.length_a   1.000
_cell.length_b   1.000
_cell.length_c   1.000
_cell.angle_alpha   90.00
_cell.angle_beta   90.00
_cell.angle_gamma   90.00
#
_symmetry.space_group_name_H-M   'P 1'
#
loop_
_entity.id
_entity.type
_entity.pdbx_description
1 polymer ?
#
loop_
_entity_poly.entity_id
_entity_poly.type
_entity_poly.pdbx_seq_one_letter_code
_entity_poly.pdbx_strand_id
1 'polypeptide(L)'
;MAAIKSLETEVIELVVMRQWWSLARELVAKSHEQKVDLSFSVRKAVRSLKDEADELLLTLDPKYGQVQQVSPSFQWAQNDTAIFLSVKYTVRWNAPGALEVTDPSVNMTGNVFNFSGLGKHSNNKYRYFLSVNLFDNIDAQLSSWSAASVGKLSVTLRKRWPRKWPRLLVDKKTKIGNMHLWMEMQEKLDSSLSGLSSVTNSPVSCGQMGKLYCMATDTCKKSDACTQCPGKAEPDEKANLCAGKPTEKASLSFQDADMDENQLSGEVKIHKARNDFDVDTYAVFWGKSDSAKLESPEGKEMLLGEVSSSGQDVELRLPPNSRIPEGATHLLVFSRNAYGEYSSPGSLLLRDAALPKAKPGGLSFEDEDGGKDMVRGRITINKAENEEKISEYSLHWGRSPTRKTAQNSFISDVRKEEGKDVSHWLSSQKPPEGATHLLAFSKNEFGEHPSPVNVQVVDRTKPCVSKEEDSCPQKVVSTADENPEPKNVKAKVTITPAKNEEKIDKYRLFWGKHACGEKEQDAQAKNGYLKDVRKDESLEVELSTGILVPDGTTHILAFSNAPTLGESDFCVSTPFQDDKSAEKKEL
;
A
#
# COMPACT_ATOMS: atom_id res chain seq x y z
N MET A 1 15.16 16.65 79.32
CA MET A 1 14.40 15.59 78.62
C MET A 1 14.26 16.01 77.16
N ALA A 2 14.81 15.23 76.23
CA ALA A 2 14.79 15.56 74.80
C ALA A 2 13.37 15.43 74.20
N ALA A 3 13.04 16.26 73.20
CA ALA A 3 11.75 16.21 72.51
C ALA A 3 11.70 14.99 71.57
N ILE A 4 10.57 14.28 71.54
CA ILE A 4 10.37 13.13 70.63
C ILE A 4 10.37 13.57 69.17
N LYS A 5 10.05 14.84 68.90
CA LYS A 5 10.19 15.43 67.55
C LYS A 5 11.60 15.37 66.97
N SER A 6 12.64 15.26 67.80
CA SER A 6 14.03 15.12 67.34
C SER A 6 14.51 13.67 67.34
N LEU A 7 13.64 12.70 67.63
CA LEU A 7 13.97 11.29 67.60
C LEU A 7 13.79 10.75 66.17
N GLU A 8 14.85 10.23 65.58
CA GLU A 8 14.75 9.53 64.30
C GLU A 8 13.86 8.29 64.43
N THR A 9 13.00 8.05 63.45
CA THR A 9 12.03 6.94 63.45
C THR A 9 12.71 5.57 63.49
N GLU A 10 13.98 5.49 63.08
CA GLU A 10 14.81 4.28 63.16
C GLU A 10 15.11 3.88 64.60
N VAL A 11 15.19 4.85 65.53
CA VAL A 11 15.44 4.57 66.94
C VAL A 11 14.27 3.81 67.57
N ILE A 12 13.03 4.17 67.24
CA ILE A 12 11.87 3.42 67.75
C ILE A 12 11.78 2.02 67.12
N GLU A 13 12.17 1.85 65.86
CA GLU A 13 12.29 0.52 65.23
C GLU A 13 13.31 -0.34 66.01
N LEU A 14 14.49 0.20 66.34
CA LEU A 14 15.51 -0.50 67.11
C LEU A 14 15.06 -0.84 68.54
N VAL A 15 14.34 0.05 69.21
CA VAL A 15 13.78 -0.20 70.56
C VAL A 15 12.78 -1.35 70.53
N VAL A 16 11.92 -1.40 69.51
CA VAL A 16 10.98 -2.51 69.29
C VAL A 16 11.75 -3.79 68.97
N MET A 17 12.68 -3.79 68.02
CA MET A 17 13.48 -4.95 67.63
C MET A 17 14.31 -5.54 68.79
N ARG A 18 14.78 -4.69 69.71
CA ARG A 18 15.47 -5.11 70.95
C ARG A 18 14.53 -5.57 72.07
N GLN A 19 13.23 -5.61 71.80
CA GLN A 19 12.19 -6.06 72.73
C GLN A 19 12.14 -5.23 74.03
N TRP A 20 12.53 -3.95 73.96
CA TRP A 20 12.46 -3.03 75.10
C TRP A 20 11.05 -2.47 75.27
N TRP A 21 10.08 -3.36 75.58
CA TRP A 21 8.65 -3.07 75.53
C TRP A 21 8.21 -1.92 76.42
N SER A 22 8.79 -1.80 77.62
CA SER A 22 8.48 -0.71 78.54
C SER A 22 8.88 0.65 77.95
N LEU A 23 10.11 0.75 77.43
CA LEU A 23 10.60 1.95 76.76
C LEU A 23 9.82 2.27 75.49
N ALA A 24 9.47 1.26 74.68
CA ALA A 24 8.65 1.44 73.47
C ALA A 24 7.27 2.02 73.81
N ARG A 25 6.61 1.51 74.86
CA ARG A 25 5.29 2.01 75.31
C ARG A 25 5.38 3.44 75.83
N GLU A 26 6.42 3.77 76.60
CA GLU A 26 6.65 5.14 77.08
C GLU A 26 6.91 6.13 75.94
N LEU A 27 7.70 5.73 74.93
CA LEU A 27 7.97 6.55 73.76
C LEU A 27 6.71 6.77 72.91
N VAL A 28 5.87 5.75 72.70
CA VAL A 28 4.59 5.89 72.00
C VAL A 28 3.61 6.78 72.79
N ALA A 29 3.52 6.60 74.11
CA ALA A 29 2.65 7.43 74.95
C ALA A 29 3.04 8.92 74.86
N LYS A 30 4.35 9.22 74.95
CA LYS A 30 4.86 10.59 74.80
C LYS A 30 4.76 11.11 73.36
N SER A 31 4.74 10.25 72.34
CA SER A 31 4.58 10.70 70.95
C SER A 31 3.18 11.25 70.69
N HIS A 32 2.16 10.73 71.39
CA HIS A 32 0.80 11.27 71.35
C HIS A 32 0.73 12.70 71.90
N GLU A 33 1.45 13.00 72.99
CA GLU A 33 1.52 14.35 73.58
C GLU A 33 2.16 15.36 72.62
N GLN A 34 3.11 14.90 71.78
CA GLN A 34 3.84 15.75 70.83
C GLN A 34 3.30 15.70 69.40
N LYS A 35 2.17 14.98 69.17
CA LYS A 35 1.52 14.76 67.87
C LYS A 35 2.44 14.19 66.79
N VAL A 36 3.30 13.24 67.16
CA VAL A 36 4.19 12.50 66.23
C VAL A 36 3.63 11.10 66.00
N ASP A 37 3.38 10.74 64.74
CA ASP A 37 2.88 9.41 64.37
C ASP A 37 4.03 8.41 64.17
N LEU A 38 4.09 7.43 65.08
CA LEU A 38 5.06 6.33 65.03
C LEU A 38 4.44 5.00 64.56
N SER A 39 3.16 5.02 64.12
CA SER A 39 2.38 3.81 63.83
C SER A 39 3.01 2.93 62.76
N PHE A 40 3.54 3.54 61.68
CA PHE A 40 4.16 2.79 60.59
C PHE A 40 5.42 2.03 61.05
N SER A 41 6.37 2.74 61.67
CA SER A 41 7.62 2.17 62.17
C SER A 41 7.41 1.10 63.23
N VAL A 42 6.49 1.35 64.18
CA VAL A 42 6.15 0.34 65.21
C VAL A 42 5.50 -0.89 64.57
N ARG A 43 4.53 -0.72 63.65
CA ARG A 43 3.89 -1.87 62.97
C ARG A 43 4.88 -2.67 62.13
N LYS A 44 5.81 -2.00 61.43
CA LYS A 44 6.87 -2.63 60.63
C LYS A 44 7.80 -3.46 61.52
N ALA A 45 8.32 -2.88 62.61
CA ALA A 45 9.23 -3.57 63.52
C ALA A 45 8.55 -4.73 64.27
N VAL A 46 7.30 -4.54 64.74
CA VAL A 46 6.53 -5.63 65.37
C VAL A 46 6.24 -6.76 64.37
N ARG A 47 5.90 -6.43 63.11
CA ARG A 47 5.70 -7.45 62.06
C ARG A 47 7.00 -8.23 61.82
N SER A 48 8.15 -7.56 61.74
CA SER A 48 9.46 -8.22 61.57
C SER A 48 9.76 -9.20 62.70
N LEU A 49 9.55 -8.79 63.97
CA LEU A 49 9.73 -9.69 65.12
C LEU A 49 8.76 -10.86 65.11
N LYS A 50 7.52 -10.64 64.68
CA LYS A 50 6.54 -11.71 64.55
C LYS A 50 6.96 -12.69 63.44
N ASP A 51 7.43 -12.19 62.30
CA ASP A 51 7.90 -13.00 61.19
C ASP A 51 9.12 -13.86 61.62
N GLU A 52 10.06 -13.29 62.38
CA GLU A 52 11.21 -14.03 62.96
C GLU A 52 10.77 -15.09 63.98
N ALA A 53 9.81 -14.78 64.84
CA ALA A 53 9.27 -15.73 65.82
C ALA A 53 8.47 -16.87 65.14
N ASP A 54 7.68 -16.55 64.13
CA ASP A 54 6.95 -17.52 63.32
C ASP A 54 7.94 -18.38 62.50
N GLU A 55 9.04 -17.80 62.01
CA GLU A 55 10.13 -18.52 61.33
C GLU A 55 10.82 -19.51 62.27
N LEU A 56 11.09 -19.11 63.51
CA LEU A 56 11.64 -20.00 64.54
C LEU A 56 10.71 -21.20 64.80
N LEU A 57 9.40 -20.99 64.88
CA LEU A 57 8.43 -22.09 65.04
C LEU A 57 8.44 -23.05 63.85
N LEU A 58 8.64 -22.53 62.63
CA LEU A 58 8.73 -23.35 61.42
C LEU A 58 10.00 -24.21 61.39
N THR A 59 11.10 -23.77 62.02
CA THR A 59 12.33 -24.56 62.13
C THR A 59 12.18 -25.86 62.93
N LEU A 60 11.09 -26.00 63.69
CA LEU A 60 10.76 -27.22 64.42
C LEU A 60 10.34 -28.38 63.49
N ASP A 61 9.92 -28.10 62.25
CA ASP A 61 9.67 -29.15 61.27
C ASP A 61 11.02 -29.75 60.81
N PRO A 62 11.27 -31.07 60.99
CA PRO A 62 12.49 -31.72 60.51
C PRO A 62 12.76 -31.55 59.01
N LYS A 63 11.74 -31.17 58.23
CA LYS A 63 11.81 -30.91 56.79
C LYS A 63 11.98 -29.42 56.45
N TYR A 64 12.04 -28.55 57.45
CA TYR A 64 12.27 -27.12 57.27
C TYR A 64 13.60 -26.88 56.57
N GLY A 65 13.57 -26.10 55.49
CA GLY A 65 14.76 -25.84 54.65
C GLY A 65 15.13 -26.96 53.66
N GLN A 66 14.51 -28.16 53.74
CA GLN A 66 14.70 -29.20 52.73
C GLN A 66 13.89 -28.86 51.48
N VAL A 67 14.57 -28.77 50.34
CA VAL A 67 13.91 -28.48 49.06
C VAL A 67 13.10 -29.70 48.61
N GLN A 68 11.78 -29.60 48.70
CA GLN A 68 10.88 -30.67 48.24
C GLN A 68 10.69 -30.58 46.73
N GLN A 69 11.01 -31.65 46.00
CA GLN A 69 10.74 -31.72 44.57
C GLN A 69 9.26 -32.03 44.30
N VAL A 70 8.64 -31.23 43.44
CA VAL A 70 7.22 -31.35 43.08
C VAL A 70 7.03 -31.23 41.56
N SER A 71 6.13 -32.05 41.00
CA SER A 71 5.71 -31.93 39.60
C SER A 71 4.63 -30.83 39.49
N PRO A 72 4.91 -29.71 38.80
CA PRO A 72 3.93 -28.64 38.65
C PRO A 72 2.75 -29.09 37.80
N SER A 73 1.59 -28.50 38.06
CA SER A 73 0.41 -28.63 37.20
C SER A 73 0.56 -27.80 35.94
N PHE A 74 0.16 -28.34 34.80
CA PHE A 74 0.25 -27.62 33.53
C PHE A 74 -0.91 -27.91 32.61
N GLN A 75 -1.20 -26.94 31.76
CA GLN A 75 -2.18 -27.00 30.69
C GLN A 75 -1.49 -26.95 29.34
N TRP A 76 -2.05 -27.63 28.33
CA TRP A 76 -1.55 -27.56 26.96
C TRP A 76 -2.65 -27.33 25.94
N ALA A 77 -2.32 -26.65 24.85
CA ALA A 77 -3.13 -26.50 23.63
C ALA A 77 -2.23 -26.51 22.39
N GLN A 78 -2.81 -26.59 21.21
CA GLN A 78 -2.05 -26.57 19.95
C GLN A 78 -2.78 -25.81 18.84
N ASN A 79 -2.00 -25.26 17.92
CA ASN A 79 -2.45 -24.85 16.58
C ASN A 79 -1.79 -25.74 15.52
N ASP A 80 -1.90 -25.39 14.24
CA ASP A 80 -1.27 -26.10 13.13
C ASP A 80 0.24 -26.32 13.31
N THR A 81 0.96 -25.34 13.87
CA THR A 81 2.41 -25.25 13.79
C THR A 81 3.15 -25.25 15.15
N ALA A 82 2.44 -25.11 16.26
CA ALA A 82 2.98 -24.92 17.59
C ALA A 82 2.12 -25.57 18.68
N ILE A 83 2.73 -25.75 19.85
CA ILE A 83 2.14 -26.23 21.09
C ILE A 83 2.35 -25.17 22.15
N PHE A 84 1.29 -24.86 22.88
CA PHE A 84 1.30 -23.88 23.95
C PHE A 84 1.19 -24.61 25.28
N LEU A 85 2.13 -24.36 26.19
CA LEU A 85 2.09 -24.87 27.55
C LEU A 85 1.94 -23.70 28.53
N SER A 86 1.04 -23.87 29.52
CA SER A 86 0.98 -23.02 30.70
C SER A 86 1.28 -23.86 31.92
N VAL A 87 2.47 -23.68 32.50
CA VAL A 87 2.94 -24.42 33.67
C VAL A 87 2.74 -23.53 34.90
N LYS A 88 1.92 -23.95 35.85
CA LYS A 88 1.66 -23.22 37.09
C LYS A 88 2.54 -23.76 38.21
N TYR A 89 3.13 -22.88 39.03
CA TYR A 89 4.05 -23.25 40.11
C TYR A 89 3.31 -23.81 41.35
N THR A 90 2.54 -24.87 41.15
CA THR A 90 1.77 -25.58 42.17
C THR A 90 1.52 -27.01 41.71
N VAL A 91 1.19 -27.92 42.63
CA VAL A 91 0.89 -29.32 42.29
C VAL A 91 -0.50 -29.48 41.66
N ARG A 92 -1.47 -28.65 42.06
CA ARG A 92 -2.86 -28.72 41.58
C ARG A 92 -3.25 -27.42 40.88
N TRP A 93 -3.85 -27.50 39.71
CA TRP A 93 -4.17 -26.31 38.91
C TRP A 93 -4.98 -25.24 39.67
N ASN A 94 -5.92 -25.67 40.51
CA ASN A 94 -6.80 -24.78 41.29
C ASN A 94 -6.20 -24.35 42.65
N ALA A 95 -5.01 -24.81 43.01
CA ALA A 95 -4.37 -24.45 44.27
C ALA A 95 -3.53 -23.16 44.13
N PRO A 96 -3.33 -22.41 45.23
CA PRO A 96 -2.28 -21.39 45.28
C PRO A 96 -0.90 -22.05 45.15
N GLY A 97 0.09 -21.26 44.72
CA GLY A 97 1.44 -21.73 44.42
C GLY A 97 2.44 -20.60 44.56
N ALA A 98 3.70 -20.87 44.21
CA ALA A 98 4.70 -19.82 44.17
C ALA A 98 4.32 -18.75 43.13
N LEU A 99 4.50 -17.48 43.46
CA LEU A 99 4.25 -16.35 42.55
C LEU A 99 5.36 -16.21 41.51
N GLU A 100 6.57 -16.58 41.89
CA GLU A 100 7.75 -16.54 41.06
C GLU A 100 8.69 -17.68 41.42
N VAL A 101 9.60 -17.96 40.51
CA VAL A 101 10.57 -19.03 40.62
C VAL A 101 11.95 -18.43 40.36
N THR A 102 12.86 -18.67 41.28
CA THR A 102 14.29 -18.37 41.16
C THR A 102 14.98 -19.44 40.31
N ASP A 103 15.94 -19.00 39.47
CA ASP A 103 16.71 -19.82 38.55
C ASP A 103 15.87 -20.73 37.62
N PRO A 104 14.93 -20.17 36.84
CA PRO A 104 14.17 -20.97 35.88
C PRO A 104 15.11 -21.48 34.78
N SER A 105 15.20 -22.81 34.69
CA SER A 105 15.95 -23.51 33.65
C SER A 105 14.97 -24.27 32.75
N VAL A 106 14.92 -23.90 31.48
CA VAL A 106 14.10 -24.57 30.46
C VAL A 106 15.01 -25.14 29.38
N ASN A 107 14.89 -26.44 29.13
CA ASN A 107 15.56 -27.12 28.03
C ASN A 107 14.51 -27.73 27.08
N MET A 108 14.61 -27.37 25.81
CA MET A 108 13.72 -27.80 24.73
C MET A 108 14.59 -28.43 23.65
N THR A 109 14.67 -29.76 23.58
CA THR A 109 15.53 -30.45 22.61
C THR A 109 14.85 -31.70 22.07
N GLY A 110 14.83 -31.88 20.75
CA GLY A 110 14.26 -33.07 20.10
C GLY A 110 12.78 -33.21 20.44
N ASN A 111 12.42 -34.26 21.20
CA ASN A 111 11.07 -34.50 21.68
C ASN A 111 10.94 -34.32 23.21
N VAL A 112 11.89 -33.65 23.87
CA VAL A 112 11.93 -33.53 25.32
C VAL A 112 11.80 -32.07 25.72
N PHE A 113 10.86 -31.81 26.63
CA PHE A 113 10.71 -30.54 27.33
C PHE A 113 11.01 -30.76 28.81
N ASN A 114 12.03 -30.06 29.33
CA ASN A 114 12.42 -30.09 30.73
C ASN A 114 12.38 -28.68 31.32
N PHE A 115 11.69 -28.53 32.44
CA PHE A 115 11.66 -27.31 33.23
C PHE A 115 12.07 -27.62 34.67
N SER A 116 12.92 -26.76 35.22
CA SER A 116 13.29 -26.77 36.63
C SER A 116 13.30 -25.35 37.19
N GLY A 117 12.87 -25.17 38.42
CA GLY A 117 13.16 -23.96 39.17
C GLY A 117 12.69 -24.02 40.62
N LEU A 118 13.23 -23.12 41.44
CA LEU A 118 12.97 -23.06 42.88
C LEU A 118 11.93 -21.98 43.19
N GLY A 119 10.83 -22.32 43.85
CA GLY A 119 9.85 -21.35 44.32
C GLY A 119 9.58 -21.49 45.82
N LYS A 120 9.13 -20.40 46.45
CA LYS A 120 8.72 -20.38 47.85
C LYS A 120 7.23 -20.08 47.94
N HIS A 121 6.50 -20.89 48.69
CA HIS A 121 5.10 -20.65 49.00
C HIS A 121 4.77 -21.30 50.35
N SER A 122 3.94 -20.65 51.17
CA SER A 122 3.63 -21.11 52.53
C SER A 122 4.88 -21.38 53.38
N ASN A 123 5.89 -20.52 53.27
CA ASN A 123 7.20 -20.61 53.93
C ASN A 123 8.05 -21.86 53.62
N ASN A 124 7.57 -22.75 52.76
CA ASN A 124 8.32 -23.91 52.27
C ASN A 124 9.01 -23.61 50.94
N LYS A 125 10.19 -24.22 50.75
CA LYS A 125 10.94 -24.17 49.48
C LYS A 125 10.63 -25.41 48.66
N TYR A 126 10.17 -25.19 47.43
CA TYR A 126 9.83 -26.25 46.49
C TYR A 126 10.72 -26.17 45.24
N ARG A 127 11.18 -27.33 44.76
CA ARG A 127 11.76 -27.47 43.43
C ARG A 127 10.69 -27.96 42.47
N TYR A 128 10.20 -27.06 41.62
CA TYR A 128 9.30 -27.43 40.55
C TYR A 128 10.12 -28.08 39.43
N PHE A 129 9.81 -29.34 39.13
CA PHE A 129 10.48 -30.09 38.06
C PHE A 129 9.43 -30.75 37.17
N LEU A 130 9.47 -30.43 35.89
CA LEU A 130 8.59 -30.99 34.87
C LEU A 130 9.45 -31.53 33.73
N SER A 131 9.26 -32.81 33.41
CA SER A 131 9.89 -33.46 32.26
C SER A 131 8.79 -34.11 31.42
N VAL A 132 8.73 -33.75 30.14
CA VAL A 132 7.67 -34.17 29.22
C VAL A 132 8.32 -34.72 27.96
N ASN A 133 8.03 -36.00 27.67
CA ASN A 133 8.37 -36.63 26.40
C ASN A 133 7.23 -36.39 25.42
N LEU A 134 7.43 -35.41 24.55
CA LEU A 134 6.50 -34.95 23.54
C LEU A 134 6.23 -36.02 22.48
N PHE A 135 5.03 -35.96 21.89
CA PHE A 135 4.58 -36.89 20.86
C PHE A 135 5.46 -36.90 19.62
N ASP A 136 6.00 -35.74 19.25
CA ASP A 136 6.91 -35.59 18.13
C ASP A 136 8.03 -34.60 18.43
N ASN A 137 8.99 -34.49 17.51
CA ASN A 137 10.08 -33.53 17.62
C ASN A 137 9.59 -32.08 17.49
N ILE A 138 10.31 -31.19 18.15
CA ILE A 138 10.15 -29.74 18.11
C ILE A 138 11.40 -29.08 17.52
N ASP A 139 11.23 -27.87 17.02
CA ASP A 139 12.33 -27.00 16.63
C ASP A 139 12.73 -26.11 17.82
N ALA A 140 13.91 -26.35 18.38
CA ALA A 140 14.41 -25.65 19.54
C ALA A 140 14.70 -24.16 19.28
N GLN A 141 15.13 -23.80 18.07
CA GLN A 141 15.52 -22.43 17.74
C GLN A 141 14.30 -21.51 17.59
N LEU A 142 13.20 -22.07 17.09
CA LEU A 142 11.93 -21.35 16.92
C LEU A 142 10.99 -21.48 18.14
N SER A 143 11.38 -22.24 19.16
CA SER A 143 10.61 -22.37 20.40
C SER A 143 11.00 -21.28 21.40
N SER A 144 10.05 -20.83 22.22
CA SER A 144 10.26 -19.76 23.18
C SER A 144 9.55 -20.03 24.50
N TRP A 145 10.01 -19.37 25.56
CA TRP A 145 9.37 -19.41 26.87
C TRP A 145 9.47 -18.06 27.56
N SER A 146 8.54 -17.80 28.48
CA SER A 146 8.54 -16.62 29.32
C SER A 146 8.03 -16.96 30.72
N ALA A 147 8.75 -16.48 31.73
CA ALA A 147 8.35 -16.55 33.14
C ALA A 147 8.04 -15.13 33.61
N ALA A 148 6.81 -14.89 34.08
CA ALA A 148 6.41 -13.62 34.69
C ALA A 148 6.01 -13.85 36.15
N SER A 149 6.01 -12.80 36.98
CA SER A 149 5.65 -12.84 38.42
C SER A 149 4.14 -12.99 38.65
N VAL A 150 3.53 -13.96 37.96
CA VAL A 150 2.09 -14.29 37.97
C VAL A 150 1.84 -15.77 38.33
N GLY A 151 2.86 -16.46 38.85
CA GLY A 151 2.79 -17.85 39.29
C GLY A 151 2.74 -18.87 38.15
N LYS A 152 3.12 -18.48 36.93
CA LYS A 152 3.06 -19.32 35.73
C LYS A 152 4.27 -19.10 34.82
N LEU A 153 4.64 -20.17 34.12
CA LEU A 153 5.55 -20.20 32.98
C LEU A 153 4.72 -20.44 31.72
N SER A 154 4.88 -19.57 30.73
CA SER A 154 4.28 -19.72 29.40
C SER A 154 5.34 -20.24 28.44
N VAL A 155 5.01 -21.28 27.68
CA VAL A 155 5.93 -21.90 26.73
C VAL A 155 5.23 -22.07 25.38
N THR A 156 5.94 -21.72 24.32
CA THR A 156 5.52 -21.96 22.94
C THR A 156 6.56 -22.86 22.29
N LEU A 157 6.18 -24.11 22.04
CA LEU A 157 7.02 -25.09 21.36
C LEU A 157 6.65 -25.11 19.88
N ARG A 158 7.62 -24.82 19.00
CA ARG A 158 7.44 -24.95 17.56
C ARG A 158 7.48 -26.42 17.18
N LYS A 159 6.41 -26.95 16.60
CA LYS A 159 6.39 -28.33 16.08
C LYS A 159 7.37 -28.41 14.91
N ARG A 160 8.13 -29.50 14.82
CA ARG A 160 8.97 -29.75 13.64
C ARG A 160 8.12 -29.95 12.37
N TRP A 161 6.93 -30.52 12.52
CA TRP A 161 5.98 -30.75 11.43
C TRP A 161 4.61 -30.14 11.75
N PRO A 162 4.04 -29.31 10.85
CA PRO A 162 2.77 -28.63 11.08
C PRO A 162 1.60 -29.61 10.94
N ARG A 163 1.26 -30.29 12.05
CA ARG A 163 0.30 -31.39 12.10
C ARG A 163 -0.50 -31.33 13.38
N LYS A 164 -1.74 -31.83 13.33
CA LYS A 164 -2.56 -32.03 14.52
C LYS A 164 -2.05 -33.24 15.30
N TRP A 165 -1.47 -32.98 16.48
CA TRP A 165 -1.02 -34.03 17.38
C TRP A 165 -2.24 -34.64 18.09
N PRO A 166 -2.37 -35.98 18.13
CA PRO A 166 -3.50 -36.63 18.80
C PRO A 166 -3.44 -36.50 20.32
N ARG A 167 -2.24 -36.23 20.87
CA ARG A 167 -1.93 -36.13 22.30
C ARG A 167 -0.60 -35.40 22.47
N LEU A 168 -0.34 -34.89 23.67
CA LEU A 168 0.95 -34.25 23.98
C LEU A 168 2.09 -35.26 24.12
N LEU A 169 1.84 -36.43 24.71
CA LEU A 169 2.87 -37.40 25.09
C LEU A 169 3.09 -38.47 24.02
N VAL A 170 4.33 -38.87 23.78
CA VAL A 170 4.64 -39.98 22.84
C VAL A 170 4.01 -41.29 23.30
N ASP A 171 4.20 -41.66 24.56
CA ASP A 171 3.65 -42.89 25.11
C ASP A 171 2.18 -42.71 25.48
N LYS A 172 1.34 -43.58 24.91
CA LYS A 172 -0.12 -43.61 25.16
C LYS A 172 -0.45 -44.08 26.58
N LYS A 173 0.45 -44.84 27.23
CA LYS A 173 0.23 -45.43 28.57
C LYS A 173 0.61 -44.46 29.68
N THR A 174 1.58 -43.59 29.44
CA THR A 174 2.02 -42.58 30.40
C THR A 174 0.87 -41.61 30.72
N LYS A 175 0.52 -41.52 32.00
CA LYS A 175 -0.47 -40.56 32.51
C LYS A 175 0.20 -39.62 33.51
N ILE A 176 0.26 -38.33 33.19
CA ILE A 176 0.70 -37.30 34.12
C ILE A 176 -0.55 -36.75 34.82
N GLY A 177 -0.75 -37.06 36.10
CA GLY A 177 -1.97 -36.71 36.83
C GLY A 177 -2.25 -35.21 36.93
N ASN A 178 -1.20 -34.37 36.87
CA ASN A 178 -1.30 -32.90 36.94
C ASN A 178 -1.29 -32.23 35.55
N MET A 179 -1.51 -32.98 34.48
CA MET A 179 -1.62 -32.49 33.10
C MET A 179 -3.09 -32.26 32.74
N HIS A 180 -3.39 -31.10 32.16
CA HIS A 180 -4.74 -30.69 31.77
C HIS A 180 -4.78 -30.19 30.33
N LEU A 181 -5.94 -30.28 29.67
CA LEU A 181 -6.16 -29.63 28.38
C LEU A 181 -6.52 -28.15 28.61
N TRP A 182 -5.90 -27.24 27.86
CA TRP A 182 -6.19 -25.82 27.93
C TRP A 182 -7.40 -25.46 27.06
N MET A 183 -8.60 -25.80 27.52
CA MET A 183 -9.85 -25.68 26.74
C MET A 183 -10.03 -24.29 26.11
N GLU A 184 -9.92 -23.22 26.90
CA GLU A 184 -10.11 -21.84 26.41
C GLU A 184 -9.12 -21.44 25.31
N MET A 185 -7.87 -21.90 25.39
CA MET A 185 -6.87 -21.64 24.35
C MET A 185 -7.12 -22.55 23.14
N GLN A 186 -7.51 -23.80 23.37
CA GLN A 186 -7.78 -24.75 22.30
C GLN A 186 -8.96 -24.31 21.44
N GLU A 187 -10.06 -23.86 22.04
CA GLU A 187 -11.23 -23.32 21.32
C GLU A 187 -10.86 -22.14 20.40
N LYS A 188 -9.94 -21.27 20.85
CA LYS A 188 -9.44 -20.15 20.04
C LYS A 188 -8.56 -20.60 18.87
N LEU A 189 -7.88 -21.73 19.01
CA LEU A 189 -6.92 -22.25 18.02
C LEU A 189 -7.52 -23.30 17.08
N ASP A 190 -8.71 -23.83 17.37
CA ASP A 190 -9.33 -24.92 16.60
C ASP A 190 -9.58 -24.56 15.13
N SER A 191 -9.82 -23.28 14.81
CA SER A 191 -9.95 -22.81 13.43
C SER A 191 -8.68 -23.07 12.60
N SER A 192 -7.49 -22.91 13.21
CA SER A 192 -6.20 -23.19 12.55
C SER A 192 -5.95 -24.69 12.33
N LEU A 193 -6.63 -25.55 13.09
CA LEU A 193 -6.54 -27.00 12.94
C LEU A 193 -7.55 -27.56 11.93
N SER A 194 -8.46 -26.73 11.42
CA SER A 194 -9.49 -27.14 10.47
C SER A 194 -8.84 -27.61 9.15
N GLY A 195 -9.25 -28.79 8.67
CA GLY A 195 -8.71 -29.39 7.45
C GLY A 195 -7.39 -30.16 7.62
N LEU A 196 -6.78 -30.20 8.82
CA LEU A 196 -5.64 -31.09 9.10
C LEU A 196 -6.13 -32.44 9.65
N SER A 197 -5.68 -33.54 9.05
CA SER A 197 -5.89 -34.88 9.62
C SER A 197 -5.08 -35.05 10.90
N SER A 198 -5.70 -35.65 11.93
CA SER A 198 -4.98 -36.04 13.13
C SER A 198 -4.06 -37.20 12.79
N VAL A 199 -2.76 -37.03 13.02
CA VAL A 199 -1.81 -38.14 12.87
C VAL A 199 -1.94 -39.14 14.01
N THR A 200 -1.51 -40.37 13.77
CA THR A 200 -1.50 -41.47 14.72
C THR A 200 -0.09 -41.74 15.23
N ASN A 201 0.88 -41.63 14.32
CA ASN A 201 2.29 -41.92 14.55
C ASN A 201 3.17 -40.70 14.26
N SER A 202 4.39 -40.78 14.73
CA SER A 202 5.45 -39.80 14.53
C SER A 202 6.80 -40.52 14.38
N PRO A 203 7.85 -39.84 13.88
CA PRO A 203 9.21 -40.37 13.91
C PRO A 203 9.64 -40.84 15.30
N VAL A 204 9.25 -40.09 16.35
CA VAL A 204 9.54 -40.46 17.74
C VAL A 204 8.80 -41.74 18.14
N SER A 205 7.50 -41.86 17.85
CA SER A 205 6.72 -43.04 18.24
C SER A 205 7.12 -44.29 17.45
N CYS A 206 7.46 -44.15 16.16
CA CYS A 206 7.96 -45.26 15.36
C CYS A 206 9.37 -45.67 15.79
N GLY A 207 10.22 -44.71 16.15
CA GLY A 207 11.56 -44.98 16.69
C GLY A 207 11.52 -45.81 17.97
N GLN A 208 10.56 -45.56 18.87
CA GLN A 208 10.34 -46.41 20.06
C GLN A 208 10.02 -47.88 19.72
N MET A 209 9.52 -48.14 18.51
CA MET A 209 9.24 -49.49 18.00
C MET A 209 10.38 -50.06 17.14
N GLY A 210 11.51 -49.35 17.01
CA GLY A 210 12.60 -49.72 16.11
C GLY A 210 12.20 -49.64 14.63
N LYS A 211 11.31 -48.69 14.28
CA LYS A 211 10.75 -48.51 12.93
C LYS A 211 10.91 -47.06 12.47
N LEU A 212 10.85 -46.87 11.16
CA LEU A 212 10.89 -45.57 10.50
C LEU A 212 9.48 -45.08 10.20
N TYR A 213 9.24 -43.79 10.39
CA TYR A 213 7.96 -43.15 10.08
C TYR A 213 7.82 -42.82 8.59
N CYS A 214 6.77 -43.35 7.97
CA CYS A 214 6.35 -42.95 6.63
C CYS A 214 5.34 -41.82 6.70
N MET A 215 5.77 -40.63 6.31
CA MET A 215 4.99 -39.41 6.42
C MET A 215 3.73 -39.39 5.55
N ALA A 216 3.79 -39.96 4.34
CA ALA A 216 2.71 -39.95 3.36
C ALA A 216 1.53 -40.88 3.74
N THR A 217 1.80 -41.94 4.52
CA THR A 217 0.77 -42.92 4.91
C THR A 217 0.49 -42.94 6.42
N ASP A 218 1.22 -42.16 7.21
CA ASP A 218 1.14 -42.14 8.68
C ASP A 218 1.38 -43.53 9.32
N THR A 219 2.26 -44.34 8.72
CA THR A 219 2.57 -45.70 9.19
C THR A 219 4.03 -45.87 9.61
N CYS A 220 4.29 -46.78 10.56
CA CYS A 220 5.64 -47.19 10.92
C CYS A 220 6.10 -48.37 10.05
N LYS A 221 7.17 -48.16 9.28
CA LYS A 221 7.78 -49.12 8.36
C LYS A 221 9.13 -49.60 8.90
N LYS A 222 9.57 -50.79 8.50
CA LYS A 222 10.96 -51.21 8.71
C LYS A 222 11.88 -50.50 7.71
N SER A 223 13.19 -50.53 7.94
CA SER A 223 14.20 -49.87 7.09
C SER A 223 14.10 -50.29 5.61
N ASP A 224 13.96 -51.59 5.36
CA ASP A 224 13.76 -52.20 4.03
C ASP A 224 12.41 -51.86 3.37
N ALA A 225 11.42 -51.45 4.14
CA ALA A 225 10.07 -51.16 3.67
C ALA A 225 9.82 -49.66 3.38
N CYS A 226 10.84 -48.80 3.46
CA CYS A 226 10.67 -47.38 3.10
C CYS A 226 10.34 -47.17 1.61
N THR A 227 10.74 -48.08 0.72
CA THR A 227 10.34 -48.08 -0.70
C THR A 227 8.82 -48.09 -0.92
N GLN A 228 8.05 -48.56 0.07
CA GLN A 228 6.57 -48.53 0.05
C GLN A 228 5.98 -47.19 0.52
N CYS A 229 6.81 -46.23 0.92
CA CYS A 229 6.40 -44.90 1.32
C CYS A 229 6.43 -43.96 0.09
N PRO A 230 5.28 -43.48 -0.39
CA PRO A 230 5.22 -42.63 -1.58
C PRO A 230 6.14 -41.41 -1.47
N GLY A 231 7.05 -41.26 -2.43
CA GLY A 231 8.00 -40.14 -2.50
C GLY A 231 9.14 -40.17 -1.48
N LYS A 232 9.16 -41.15 -0.57
CA LYS A 232 10.09 -41.23 0.56
C LYS A 232 10.70 -42.62 0.70
N ALA A 233 11.48 -43.05 -0.29
CA ALA A 233 12.00 -44.42 -0.37
C ALA A 233 13.23 -44.69 0.51
N GLU A 234 13.96 -43.65 0.93
CA GLU A 234 15.26 -43.77 1.57
C GLU A 234 15.12 -43.85 3.10
N PRO A 235 15.75 -44.82 3.79
CA PRO A 235 15.69 -44.89 5.25
C PRO A 235 16.62 -43.85 5.91
N ASP A 236 16.07 -43.02 6.81
CA ASP A 236 16.85 -42.18 7.73
C ASP A 236 16.70 -42.71 9.17
N GLU A 237 17.66 -43.56 9.55
CA GLU A 237 17.70 -44.18 10.88
C GLU A 237 17.99 -43.18 12.01
N LYS A 238 18.68 -42.07 11.71
CA LYS A 238 18.99 -41.05 12.72
C LYS A 238 17.73 -40.27 13.08
N ALA A 239 16.91 -39.94 12.09
CA ALA A 239 15.66 -39.21 12.29
C ALA A 239 14.44 -40.12 12.52
N ASN A 240 14.60 -41.44 12.43
CA ASN A 240 13.52 -42.44 12.51
C ASN A 240 12.40 -42.19 11.49
N LEU A 241 12.74 -41.81 10.26
CA LEU A 241 11.76 -41.55 9.19
C LEU A 241 12.21 -42.08 7.84
N CYS A 242 11.26 -42.34 6.96
CA CYS A 242 11.54 -42.55 5.54
C CYS A 242 11.67 -41.18 4.87
N ALA A 243 12.82 -40.93 4.27
CA ALA A 243 13.24 -39.70 3.62
C ALA A 243 13.22 -39.84 2.08
N GLY A 244 13.36 -38.73 1.38
CA GLY A 244 13.30 -38.68 -0.08
C GLY A 244 13.06 -37.27 -0.56
N LYS A 245 12.81 -37.14 -1.88
CA LYS A 245 12.58 -35.86 -2.56
C LYS A 245 11.47 -35.05 -1.87
N PRO A 246 11.48 -33.72 -1.95
CA PRO A 246 10.43 -32.90 -1.36
C PRO A 246 9.05 -33.31 -1.88
N THR A 247 8.01 -33.02 -1.10
CA THR A 247 6.63 -33.47 -1.41
C THR A 247 5.72 -32.39 -1.96
N GLU A 248 6.14 -31.14 -1.87
CA GLU A 248 5.36 -29.98 -2.30
C GLU A 248 6.21 -29.00 -3.10
N LYS A 249 5.54 -28.26 -4.00
CA LYS A 249 6.12 -27.15 -4.76
C LYS A 249 5.98 -25.83 -4.02
N ALA A 250 7.00 -24.98 -4.14
CA ALA A 250 6.86 -23.54 -3.93
C ALA A 250 6.13 -22.86 -5.09
N SER A 251 5.76 -21.61 -4.92
CA SER A 251 5.34 -20.71 -6.00
C SER A 251 6.24 -19.48 -6.02
N LEU A 252 6.16 -18.69 -7.09
CA LEU A 252 6.97 -17.49 -7.22
C LEU A 252 6.16 -16.34 -7.80
N SER A 253 6.51 -15.11 -7.42
CA SER A 253 6.01 -13.88 -8.00
C SER A 253 7.18 -12.97 -8.37
N PHE A 254 7.05 -12.27 -9.48
CA PHE A 254 8.10 -11.40 -10.00
C PHE A 254 7.45 -10.29 -10.83
N GLN A 255 8.03 -9.10 -10.71
CA GLN A 255 7.73 -7.96 -11.55
C GLN A 255 9.07 -7.38 -12.00
N ASP A 256 9.18 -7.18 -13.30
CA ASP A 256 10.37 -6.57 -13.87
C ASP A 256 10.50 -5.11 -13.43
N ALA A 257 11.68 -4.78 -12.92
CA ALA A 257 12.05 -3.45 -12.46
C ALA A 257 12.90 -2.69 -13.47
N ASP A 258 13.39 -3.35 -14.53
CA ASP A 258 13.91 -2.64 -15.69
C ASP A 258 12.83 -2.51 -16.77
N MET A 259 13.02 -1.52 -17.62
CA MET A 259 12.05 -1.13 -18.66
C MET A 259 12.63 -1.37 -20.06
N ASP A 260 13.72 -2.15 -20.10
CA ASP A 260 14.59 -2.35 -21.25
C ASP A 260 14.28 -3.70 -21.89
N GLU A 261 13.99 -3.68 -23.19
CA GLU A 261 13.57 -4.89 -23.88
C GLU A 261 14.59 -6.04 -23.82
N ASN A 262 14.07 -7.24 -23.56
CA ASN A 262 14.78 -8.50 -23.37
C ASN A 262 15.73 -8.53 -22.17
N GLN A 263 15.51 -7.64 -21.21
CA GLN A 263 16.24 -7.60 -19.95
C GLN A 263 15.24 -7.74 -18.81
N LEU A 264 15.74 -8.13 -17.64
CA LEU A 264 14.96 -8.19 -16.42
C LEU A 264 15.82 -7.73 -15.25
N SER A 265 15.16 -7.12 -14.28
CA SER A 265 15.76 -6.85 -12.99
C SER A 265 14.74 -6.87 -11.86
N GLY A 266 15.22 -6.91 -10.62
CA GLY A 266 14.36 -6.86 -9.44
C GLY A 266 14.48 -8.09 -8.56
N GLU A 267 13.39 -8.41 -7.86
CA GLU A 267 13.38 -9.47 -6.84
C GLU A 267 12.34 -10.52 -7.20
N VAL A 268 12.80 -11.75 -7.40
CA VAL A 268 11.93 -12.91 -7.54
C VAL A 268 11.56 -13.36 -6.14
N LYS A 269 10.30 -13.13 -5.76
CA LYS A 269 9.76 -13.56 -4.47
C LYS A 269 9.33 -15.01 -4.57
N ILE A 270 9.91 -15.85 -3.75
CA ILE A 270 9.61 -17.27 -3.66
C ILE A 270 8.70 -17.46 -2.45
N HIS A 271 7.45 -17.83 -2.73
CA HIS A 271 6.50 -18.20 -1.70
C HIS A 271 6.74 -19.65 -1.32
N LYS A 272 7.06 -19.87 -0.04
CA LYS A 272 7.42 -21.19 0.45
C LYS A 272 6.30 -22.20 0.18
N ALA A 273 6.66 -23.47 0.04
CA ALA A 273 5.67 -24.54 0.05
C ALA A 273 4.82 -24.49 1.34
N ARG A 274 3.58 -24.98 1.27
CA ARG A 274 2.71 -25.05 2.46
C ARG A 274 3.42 -25.88 3.54
N ASN A 275 4.04 -26.98 3.11
CA ASN A 275 4.96 -27.79 3.88
C ASN A 275 6.38 -27.70 3.29
N ASP A 276 7.26 -27.02 4.03
CA ASP A 276 8.62 -26.65 3.59
C ASP A 276 9.72 -27.31 4.45
N PHE A 277 9.34 -28.22 5.35
CA PHE A 277 10.28 -28.84 6.31
C PHE A 277 11.14 -29.96 5.68
N ASP A 278 10.79 -30.44 4.49
CA ASP A 278 11.56 -31.42 3.72
C ASP A 278 12.25 -30.78 2.51
N VAL A 279 12.35 -29.44 2.51
CA VAL A 279 13.01 -28.61 1.51
C VAL A 279 14.23 -27.95 2.16
N ASP A 280 15.40 -28.12 1.55
CA ASP A 280 16.63 -27.46 1.99
C ASP A 280 16.87 -26.16 1.20
N THR A 281 16.56 -26.18 -0.10
CA THR A 281 16.77 -25.06 -1.01
C THR A 281 15.64 -24.92 -2.04
N TYR A 282 15.43 -23.69 -2.48
CA TYR A 282 14.62 -23.34 -3.64
C TYR A 282 15.54 -22.99 -4.80
N ALA A 283 15.46 -23.76 -5.88
CA ALA A 283 16.25 -23.55 -7.09
C ALA A 283 15.37 -22.93 -8.19
N VAL A 284 15.76 -21.77 -8.71
CA VAL A 284 15.03 -21.05 -9.75
C VAL A 284 15.74 -21.22 -11.09
N PHE A 285 15.00 -21.61 -12.12
CA PHE A 285 15.49 -21.86 -13.48
C PHE A 285 14.72 -21.06 -14.51
N TRP A 286 15.35 -20.82 -15.64
CA TRP A 286 14.64 -20.43 -16.87
C TRP A 286 13.86 -21.64 -17.40
N GLY A 287 12.62 -21.41 -17.83
CA GLY A 287 11.73 -22.43 -18.38
C GLY A 287 11.36 -22.14 -19.83
N LYS A 288 11.30 -23.19 -20.66
CA LYS A 288 10.74 -23.13 -22.03
C LYS A 288 9.22 -23.34 -22.04
N SER A 289 8.68 -23.88 -20.94
CA SER A 289 7.25 -24.00 -20.66
C SER A 289 7.01 -23.87 -19.14
N ASP A 290 5.76 -24.05 -18.71
CA ASP A 290 5.33 -24.06 -17.31
C ASP A 290 5.91 -25.20 -16.43
N SER A 291 6.63 -26.13 -17.03
CA SER A 291 7.08 -27.38 -16.39
C SER A 291 8.45 -27.84 -16.87
N ALA A 292 8.91 -27.42 -18.05
CA ALA A 292 10.18 -27.83 -18.63
C ALA A 292 11.24 -26.74 -18.49
N LYS A 293 12.38 -27.09 -17.90
CA LYS A 293 13.57 -26.24 -17.85
C LYS A 293 14.07 -25.92 -19.26
N LEU A 294 14.62 -24.71 -19.41
CA LEU A 294 15.39 -24.32 -20.58
C LEU A 294 16.81 -24.86 -20.44
N GLU A 295 17.33 -25.36 -21.56
CA GLU A 295 18.69 -25.86 -21.66
C GLU A 295 19.50 -24.92 -22.56
N SER A 296 20.75 -24.68 -22.20
CA SER A 296 21.73 -24.02 -23.07
C SER A 296 22.02 -24.88 -24.31
N PRO A 297 22.63 -24.30 -25.36
CA PRO A 297 23.03 -25.06 -26.56
C PRO A 297 23.92 -26.29 -26.28
N GLU A 298 24.60 -26.31 -25.13
CA GLU A 298 25.47 -27.40 -24.66
C GLU A 298 24.69 -28.48 -23.85
N GLY A 299 23.36 -28.35 -23.73
CA GLY A 299 22.50 -29.27 -22.99
C GLY A 299 22.50 -29.07 -21.48
N LYS A 300 23.07 -27.97 -20.97
CA LYS A 300 23.08 -27.65 -19.54
C LYS A 300 21.86 -26.84 -19.14
N GLU A 301 21.17 -27.26 -18.07
CA GLU A 301 20.04 -26.53 -17.48
C GLU A 301 20.42 -25.09 -17.11
N MET A 302 19.56 -24.12 -17.46
CA MET A 302 19.81 -22.70 -17.20
C MET A 302 19.31 -22.30 -15.81
N LEU A 303 20.15 -22.55 -14.80
CA LEU A 303 19.92 -22.11 -13.42
C LEU A 303 20.07 -20.59 -13.30
N LEU A 304 19.06 -19.95 -12.72
CA LEU A 304 19.08 -18.53 -12.39
C LEU A 304 19.71 -18.29 -11.01
N GLY A 305 19.36 -19.11 -10.02
CA GLY A 305 19.92 -19.04 -8.68
C GLY A 305 19.27 -20.01 -7.69
N GLU A 306 19.87 -20.15 -6.51
CA GLU A 306 19.34 -20.98 -5.43
C GLU A 306 19.30 -20.16 -4.12
N VAL A 307 18.26 -20.40 -3.30
CA VAL A 307 18.09 -19.76 -1.99
C VAL A 307 17.76 -20.83 -0.94
N SER A 308 18.39 -20.77 0.22
CA SER A 308 18.10 -21.70 1.33
C SER A 308 16.68 -21.50 1.87
N SER A 309 16.00 -22.60 2.18
CA SER A 309 14.74 -22.54 2.90
C SER A 309 14.96 -22.01 4.32
N SER A 310 14.10 -21.09 4.76
CA SER A 310 14.11 -20.51 6.11
C SER A 310 12.81 -20.79 6.88
N GLY A 311 11.89 -21.55 6.28
CA GLY A 311 10.52 -21.72 6.78
C GLY A 311 9.63 -20.48 6.60
N GLN A 312 10.12 -19.44 5.93
CA GLN A 312 9.41 -18.24 5.50
C GLN A 312 9.56 -18.04 3.99
N ASP A 313 8.81 -17.10 3.40
CA ASP A 313 9.03 -16.67 2.03
C ASP A 313 10.45 -16.08 1.90
N VAL A 314 11.10 -16.34 0.76
CA VAL A 314 12.48 -15.93 0.50
C VAL A 314 12.58 -15.22 -0.85
N GLU A 315 13.66 -14.49 -1.07
CA GLU A 315 13.82 -13.65 -2.26
C GLU A 315 15.12 -13.99 -2.98
N LEU A 316 15.05 -14.07 -4.32
CA LEU A 316 16.20 -14.19 -5.20
C LEU A 316 16.36 -12.89 -5.99
N ARG A 317 17.50 -12.22 -5.81
CA ARG A 317 17.78 -10.95 -6.48
C ARG A 317 18.30 -11.18 -7.90
N LEU A 318 17.63 -10.57 -8.87
CA LEU A 318 18.06 -10.46 -10.25
C LEU A 318 18.92 -9.19 -10.43
N PRO A 319 20.17 -9.31 -10.91
CA PRO A 319 20.99 -8.16 -11.27
C PRO A 319 20.31 -7.27 -12.32
N PRO A 320 20.61 -5.95 -12.34
CA PRO A 320 20.11 -5.08 -13.40
C PRO A 320 20.64 -5.51 -14.77
N ASN A 321 19.82 -5.34 -15.82
CA ASN A 321 20.16 -5.66 -17.21
C ASN A 321 20.38 -7.18 -17.44
N SER A 322 19.69 -8.04 -16.69
CA SER A 322 19.83 -9.49 -16.86
C SER A 322 19.12 -9.94 -18.14
N ARG A 323 19.89 -10.35 -19.16
CA ARG A 323 19.32 -10.75 -20.45
C ARG A 323 18.45 -11.99 -20.32
N ILE A 324 17.28 -11.95 -20.94
CA ILE A 324 16.38 -13.09 -21.09
C ILE A 324 17.00 -14.06 -22.11
N PRO A 325 17.25 -15.34 -21.75
CA PRO A 325 17.74 -16.33 -22.70
C PRO A 325 16.73 -16.60 -23.83
N GLU A 326 17.23 -16.87 -25.03
CA GLU A 326 16.38 -17.21 -26.18
C GLU A 326 15.54 -18.47 -25.88
N GLY A 327 14.23 -18.39 -26.14
CA GLY A 327 13.29 -19.48 -25.85
C GLY A 327 12.80 -19.57 -24.39
N ALA A 328 13.28 -18.70 -23.50
CA ALA A 328 12.73 -18.59 -22.15
C ALA A 328 11.33 -17.96 -22.20
N THR A 329 10.35 -18.67 -21.64
CA THR A 329 8.96 -18.20 -21.54
C THR A 329 8.46 -18.14 -20.10
N HIS A 330 9.14 -18.84 -19.18
CA HIS A 330 8.74 -18.94 -17.77
C HIS A 330 9.94 -18.84 -16.83
N LEU A 331 9.68 -18.44 -15.59
CA LEU A 331 10.53 -18.76 -14.45
C LEU A 331 9.97 -19.98 -13.74
N LEU A 332 10.83 -20.92 -13.35
CA LEU A 332 10.47 -22.16 -12.67
C LEU A 332 11.16 -22.22 -11.31
N VAL A 333 10.43 -22.53 -10.24
CA VAL A 333 10.99 -22.80 -8.92
C VAL A 333 10.81 -24.25 -8.53
N PHE A 334 11.89 -24.90 -8.14
CA PHE A 334 11.92 -26.28 -7.67
C PHE A 334 12.26 -26.29 -6.18
N SER A 335 11.40 -26.96 -5.39
CA SER A 335 11.74 -27.37 -4.03
C SER A 335 12.78 -28.49 -4.11
N ARG A 336 13.91 -28.34 -3.42
CA ARG A 336 15.04 -29.27 -3.49
C ARG A 336 15.56 -29.62 -2.10
N ASN A 337 16.04 -30.85 -1.96
CA ASN A 337 16.79 -31.31 -0.79
C ASN A 337 17.93 -32.26 -1.22
N ALA A 338 18.64 -32.85 -0.25
CA ALA A 338 19.73 -33.82 -0.51
C ALA A 338 19.33 -35.03 -1.38
N TYR A 339 18.04 -35.36 -1.49
CA TYR A 339 17.50 -36.48 -2.28
C TYR A 339 17.05 -36.05 -3.70
N GLY A 340 17.09 -34.76 -4.01
CA GLY A 340 16.78 -34.20 -5.32
C GLY A 340 15.64 -33.19 -5.33
N GLU A 341 15.12 -32.92 -6.52
CA GLU A 341 14.09 -31.91 -6.78
C GLU A 341 12.70 -32.54 -6.82
N TYR A 342 11.70 -31.80 -6.34
CA TYR A 342 10.30 -32.18 -6.56
C TYR A 342 9.97 -32.13 -8.06
N SER A 343 9.27 -33.15 -8.56
CA SER A 343 9.09 -33.35 -10.01
C SER A 343 8.21 -32.31 -10.70
N SER A 344 7.45 -31.52 -9.94
CA SER A 344 6.51 -30.53 -10.49
C SER A 344 6.86 -29.14 -9.96
N PRO A 345 7.41 -28.23 -10.79
CA PRO A 345 7.81 -26.91 -10.31
C PRO A 345 6.62 -25.99 -10.03
N GLY A 346 6.87 -24.94 -9.25
CA GLY A 346 6.10 -23.71 -9.36
C GLY A 346 6.53 -22.95 -10.61
N SER A 347 5.59 -22.34 -11.32
CA SER A 347 5.89 -21.62 -12.57
C SER A 347 5.24 -20.26 -12.61
N LEU A 348 5.92 -19.32 -13.27
CA LEU A 348 5.43 -17.98 -13.57
C LEU A 348 5.71 -17.69 -15.04
N LEU A 349 4.71 -17.23 -15.77
CA LEU A 349 4.88 -16.73 -17.12
C LEU A 349 5.75 -15.46 -17.09
N LEU A 350 6.82 -15.45 -17.88
CA LEU A 350 7.72 -14.33 -17.97
C LEU A 350 7.03 -13.15 -18.65
N ARG A 351 7.11 -11.96 -18.06
CA ARG A 351 6.66 -10.70 -18.65
C ARG A 351 7.78 -9.68 -18.53
N ASP A 352 8.46 -9.46 -19.65
CA ASP A 352 9.41 -8.37 -19.85
C ASP A 352 8.64 -7.05 -19.90
N ALA A 353 8.93 -6.15 -18.95
CA ALA A 353 8.34 -4.83 -18.95
C ALA A 353 9.17 -3.96 -19.90
N ALA A 354 8.64 -3.66 -21.09
CA ALA A 354 9.35 -2.83 -22.06
C ALA A 354 8.51 -1.63 -22.45
N LEU A 355 9.10 -0.43 -22.42
CA LEU A 355 8.47 0.77 -22.97
C LEU A 355 8.30 0.65 -24.49
N PRO A 356 7.31 1.35 -25.08
CA PRO A 356 7.21 1.41 -26.53
C PRO A 356 8.52 1.95 -27.14
N LYS A 357 8.95 1.40 -28.29
CA LYS A 357 10.17 1.82 -29.00
C LYS A 357 9.95 2.90 -30.05
N ALA A 358 8.76 2.95 -30.64
CA ALA A 358 8.42 3.93 -31.65
C ALA A 358 7.70 5.11 -31.00
N LYS A 359 8.15 6.34 -31.31
CA LYS A 359 7.39 7.56 -31.03
C LYS A 359 6.22 7.71 -32.02
N PRO A 360 5.22 8.56 -31.74
CA PRO A 360 4.16 8.83 -32.71
C PRO A 360 4.75 9.44 -33.99
N GLY A 361 4.08 9.29 -35.13
CA GLY A 361 4.57 9.79 -36.42
C GLY A 361 4.61 11.32 -36.49
N GLY A 362 3.73 11.99 -35.76
CA GLY A 362 3.55 13.44 -35.79
C GLY A 362 2.37 13.89 -34.93
N LEU A 363 2.26 15.20 -34.72
CA LEU A 363 1.19 15.84 -33.96
C LEU A 363 0.75 17.12 -34.67
N SER A 364 -0.55 17.33 -34.83
CA SER A 364 -1.11 18.57 -35.36
C SER A 364 -2.26 19.07 -34.49
N PHE A 365 -2.33 20.39 -34.37
CA PHE A 365 -3.36 21.10 -33.62
C PHE A 365 -3.49 22.51 -34.19
N GLU A 366 -4.72 22.98 -34.32
CA GLU A 366 -5.04 24.34 -34.71
C GLU A 366 -6.12 24.85 -33.76
N ASP A 367 -5.90 26.04 -33.21
CA ASP A 367 -6.85 26.64 -32.29
C ASP A 367 -8.07 27.17 -33.03
N GLU A 368 -9.24 26.70 -32.60
CA GLU A 368 -10.56 27.06 -33.10
C GLU A 368 -11.31 27.97 -32.11
N ASP A 369 -10.73 28.30 -30.96
CA ASP A 369 -11.27 29.27 -30.00
C ASP A 369 -10.77 30.67 -30.36
N GLY A 370 -11.64 31.66 -30.25
CA GLY A 370 -11.30 33.04 -30.55
C GLY A 370 -11.10 33.90 -29.30
N GLY A 371 -11.37 33.34 -28.12
CA GLY A 371 -11.22 34.02 -26.84
C GLY A 371 -9.75 34.10 -26.43
N LYS A 372 -9.38 35.23 -25.83
CA LYS A 372 -8.02 35.45 -25.32
C LYS A 372 -7.68 34.44 -24.22
N ASP A 373 -6.47 33.89 -24.29
CA ASP A 373 -5.90 32.86 -23.40
C ASP A 373 -6.66 31.52 -23.41
N MET A 374 -7.57 31.29 -24.37
CA MET A 374 -8.38 30.08 -24.44
C MET A 374 -8.05 29.33 -25.71
N VAL A 375 -7.94 28.00 -25.61
CA VAL A 375 -7.72 27.16 -26.78
C VAL A 375 -8.75 26.04 -26.84
N ARG A 376 -9.19 25.70 -28.06
CA ARG A 376 -10.03 24.53 -28.33
C ARG A 376 -9.72 23.98 -29.72
N GLY A 377 -10.06 22.73 -29.97
CA GLY A 377 -9.99 22.18 -31.32
C GLY A 377 -9.58 20.72 -31.33
N ARG A 378 -9.39 20.19 -32.54
CA ARG A 378 -9.02 18.80 -32.74
C ARG A 378 -7.50 18.62 -32.74
N ILE A 379 -7.01 17.79 -31.83
CA ILE A 379 -5.63 17.29 -31.83
C ILE A 379 -5.60 16.02 -32.68
N THR A 380 -4.72 15.95 -33.67
CA THR A 380 -4.53 14.75 -34.51
C THR A 380 -3.13 14.19 -34.29
N ILE A 381 -3.06 12.90 -33.99
CA ILE A 381 -1.82 12.17 -33.71
C ILE A 381 -1.59 11.22 -34.88
N ASN A 382 -0.48 11.38 -35.60
CA ASN A 382 -0.14 10.43 -36.64
C ASN A 382 0.37 9.13 -36.03
N LYS A 383 -0.09 8.00 -36.56
CA LYS A 383 0.31 6.68 -36.06
C LYS A 383 1.84 6.51 -36.10
N ALA A 384 2.38 5.75 -35.15
CA ALA A 384 3.78 5.37 -35.19
C ALA A 384 4.08 4.44 -36.38
N GLU A 385 5.35 4.35 -36.77
CA GLU A 385 5.80 3.41 -37.81
C GLU A 385 5.60 1.94 -37.39
N ASN A 386 5.86 1.64 -36.11
CA ASN A 386 5.60 0.34 -35.50
C ASN A 386 4.76 0.50 -34.22
N GLU A 387 3.54 -0.07 -34.23
CA GLU A 387 2.59 0.00 -33.10
C GLU A 387 2.49 -1.30 -32.30
N GLU A 388 3.35 -2.29 -32.54
CA GLU A 388 3.29 -3.62 -31.91
C GLU A 388 3.24 -3.56 -30.38
N LYS A 389 4.08 -2.69 -29.77
CA LYS A 389 4.15 -2.47 -28.32
C LYS A 389 3.47 -1.19 -27.85
N ILE A 390 2.59 -0.60 -28.66
CA ILE A 390 1.82 0.62 -28.32
C ILE A 390 0.36 0.22 -28.07
N SER A 391 -0.23 0.66 -26.96
CA SER A 391 -1.68 0.52 -26.72
C SER A 391 -2.42 1.85 -26.84
N GLU A 392 -1.76 2.96 -26.52
CA GLU A 392 -2.36 4.29 -26.54
C GLU A 392 -1.30 5.39 -26.76
N TYR A 393 -1.77 6.60 -27.01
CA TYR A 393 -0.96 7.81 -27.10
C TYR A 393 -1.36 8.75 -25.96
N SER A 394 -0.39 9.18 -25.16
CA SER A 394 -0.63 10.09 -24.03
C SER A 394 -0.36 11.52 -24.43
N LEU A 395 -1.36 12.39 -24.25
CA LEU A 395 -1.30 13.82 -24.56
C LEU A 395 -0.99 14.65 -23.32
N HIS A 396 -0.05 15.58 -23.47
CA HIS A 396 0.37 16.49 -22.41
C HIS A 396 0.60 17.93 -22.87
N TRP A 397 0.41 18.88 -21.96
CA TRP A 397 0.96 20.22 -22.05
C TRP A 397 2.47 20.22 -21.83
N GLY A 398 3.20 20.89 -22.71
CA GLY A 398 4.64 21.04 -22.69
C GLY A 398 5.07 22.48 -22.47
N ARG A 399 6.10 22.69 -21.64
CA ARG A 399 6.80 23.98 -21.52
C ARG A 399 7.87 24.20 -22.58
N SER A 400 8.24 23.13 -23.29
CA SER A 400 9.16 23.11 -24.42
C SER A 400 8.80 21.92 -25.34
N PRO A 401 9.41 21.80 -26.54
CA PRO A 401 9.16 20.69 -27.47
C PRO A 401 9.36 19.28 -26.90
N THR A 402 10.06 19.14 -25.77
CA THR A 402 10.43 17.84 -25.18
C THR A 402 10.12 17.70 -23.70
N ARG A 403 9.64 18.77 -23.03
CA ARG A 403 9.41 18.75 -21.58
C ARG A 403 7.98 19.11 -21.23
N LYS A 404 7.31 18.22 -20.49
CA LYS A 404 6.00 18.45 -19.87
C LYS A 404 6.03 19.66 -18.92
N THR A 405 4.89 20.32 -18.72
CA THR A 405 4.71 21.30 -17.64
C THR A 405 4.82 20.61 -16.28
N ALA A 406 5.19 21.37 -15.24
CA ALA A 406 5.43 20.81 -13.90
C ALA A 406 4.14 20.40 -13.18
N GLN A 407 3.04 21.10 -13.45
CA GLN A 407 1.72 20.85 -12.87
C GLN A 407 0.68 20.80 -13.99
N ASN A 408 -0.34 19.96 -13.80
CA ASN A 408 -1.48 19.81 -14.71
C ASN A 408 -1.07 19.58 -16.18
N SER A 409 -0.04 18.76 -16.40
CA SER A 409 0.44 18.49 -17.75
C SER A 409 -0.45 17.52 -18.52
N PHE A 410 -1.08 16.55 -17.86
CA PHE A 410 -1.88 15.53 -18.52
C PHE A 410 -3.16 16.10 -19.13
N ILE A 411 -3.45 15.69 -20.37
CA ILE A 411 -4.68 16.05 -21.10
C ILE A 411 -5.57 14.81 -21.23
N SER A 412 -5.09 13.77 -21.92
CA SER A 412 -5.85 12.55 -22.17
C SER A 412 -4.93 11.43 -22.67
N ASP A 413 -5.32 10.19 -22.41
CA ASP A 413 -4.83 9.03 -23.15
C ASP A 413 -5.79 8.72 -24.32
N VAL A 414 -5.24 8.48 -25.50
CA VAL A 414 -5.98 8.22 -26.74
C VAL A 414 -5.61 6.82 -27.21
N ARG A 415 -6.56 5.88 -27.15
CA ARG A 415 -6.33 4.52 -27.65
C ARG A 415 -5.96 4.55 -29.13
N LYS A 416 -4.99 3.71 -29.53
CA LYS A 416 -4.63 3.57 -30.94
C LYS A 416 -5.78 2.95 -31.74
N GLU A 417 -5.84 3.27 -33.03
CA GLU A 417 -6.62 2.55 -34.02
C GLU A 417 -5.67 1.91 -35.02
N GLU A 418 -5.80 0.60 -35.25
CA GLU A 418 -4.82 -0.17 -36.01
C GLU A 418 -4.64 0.39 -37.43
N GLY A 419 -3.42 0.87 -37.72
CA GLY A 419 -3.06 1.41 -39.03
C GLY A 419 -3.64 2.80 -39.35
N LYS A 420 -4.24 3.50 -38.39
CA LYS A 420 -4.86 4.82 -38.60
C LYS A 420 -4.35 5.88 -37.64
N ASP A 421 -4.38 7.13 -38.10
CA ASP A 421 -4.21 8.29 -37.24
C ASP A 421 -5.41 8.44 -36.30
N VAL A 422 -5.15 8.90 -35.08
CA VAL A 422 -6.17 9.08 -34.06
C VAL A 422 -6.34 10.55 -33.72
N SER A 423 -7.51 10.91 -33.18
CA SER A 423 -7.79 12.30 -32.81
C SER A 423 -8.39 12.41 -31.43
N HIS A 424 -8.14 13.55 -30.78
CA HIS A 424 -8.71 13.92 -29.50
C HIS A 424 -9.30 15.33 -29.61
N TRP A 425 -10.49 15.53 -29.03
CA TRP A 425 -11.14 16.83 -29.00
C TRP A 425 -10.78 17.57 -27.72
N LEU A 426 -10.08 18.70 -27.84
CA LEU A 426 -9.75 19.58 -26.73
C LEU A 426 -10.90 20.57 -26.51
N SER A 427 -11.59 20.45 -25.37
CA SER A 427 -12.59 21.43 -24.96
C SER A 427 -11.94 22.78 -24.63
N SER A 428 -12.68 23.86 -24.87
CA SER A 428 -12.28 25.25 -24.58
C SER A 428 -11.77 25.36 -23.13
N GLN A 429 -10.49 25.72 -23.00
CA GLN A 429 -9.82 25.87 -21.71
C GLN A 429 -8.60 26.78 -21.83
N LYS A 430 -8.17 27.32 -20.69
CA LYS A 430 -6.92 28.05 -20.58
C LYS A 430 -5.74 27.09 -20.45
N PRO A 431 -4.70 27.15 -21.30
CA PRO A 431 -3.49 26.36 -21.13
C PRO A 431 -2.86 26.61 -19.74
N PRO A 432 -2.23 25.59 -19.11
CA PRO A 432 -1.51 25.77 -17.86
C PRO A 432 -0.41 26.84 -17.98
N GLU A 433 -0.06 27.47 -16.86
CA GLU A 433 1.00 28.47 -16.83
C GLU A 433 2.33 27.90 -17.37
N GLY A 434 2.93 28.60 -18.33
CA GLY A 434 4.17 28.19 -19.00
C GLY A 434 4.00 27.11 -20.06
N ALA A 435 2.78 26.67 -20.38
CA ALA A 435 2.53 25.78 -21.52
C ALA A 435 2.75 26.52 -22.84
N THR A 436 3.58 25.96 -23.71
CA THR A 436 3.91 26.50 -25.05
C THR A 436 3.71 25.46 -26.15
N HIS A 437 3.62 24.17 -25.80
CA HIS A 437 3.50 23.05 -26.74
C HIS A 437 2.45 22.05 -26.29
N LEU A 438 1.87 21.32 -27.23
CA LEU A 438 1.23 20.03 -27.00
C LEU A 438 2.26 18.94 -27.28
N LEU A 439 2.29 17.91 -26.45
CA LEU A 439 3.19 16.77 -26.55
C LEU A 439 2.36 15.48 -26.66
N ALA A 440 2.76 14.58 -27.53
CA ALA A 440 2.21 13.24 -27.62
C ALA A 440 3.30 12.19 -27.44
N PHE A 441 3.06 11.21 -26.57
CA PHE A 441 3.96 10.09 -26.28
C PHE A 441 3.28 8.78 -26.63
N SER A 442 4.00 7.86 -27.27
CA SER A 442 3.53 6.47 -27.37
C SER A 442 3.52 5.83 -25.99
N LYS A 443 2.49 5.06 -25.64
CA LYS A 443 2.31 4.49 -24.31
C LYS A 443 1.80 3.05 -24.36
N ASN A 444 2.21 2.26 -23.38
CA ASN A 444 1.67 0.94 -23.09
C ASN A 444 1.40 0.75 -21.59
N GLU A 445 1.09 -0.48 -21.17
CA GLU A 445 0.82 -0.80 -19.76
C GLU A 445 2.00 -0.54 -18.81
N PHE A 446 3.24 -0.51 -19.35
CA PHE A 446 4.46 -0.30 -18.57
C PHE A 446 4.91 1.17 -18.53
N GLY A 447 4.48 1.99 -19.50
CA GLY A 447 4.70 3.43 -19.47
C GLY A 447 4.77 4.10 -20.83
N GLU A 448 5.29 5.32 -20.83
CA GLU A 448 5.44 6.17 -22.01
C GLU A 448 6.85 6.08 -22.61
N HIS A 449 6.93 6.14 -23.93
CA HIS A 449 8.18 6.38 -24.65
C HIS A 449 8.84 7.68 -24.13
N PRO A 450 10.16 7.72 -23.90
CA PRO A 450 10.82 8.87 -23.26
C PRO A 450 10.81 10.17 -24.10
N SER A 451 10.71 10.05 -25.42
CA SER A 451 10.69 11.19 -26.35
C SER A 451 9.30 11.42 -26.96
N PRO A 452 8.75 12.64 -26.92
CA PRO A 452 7.47 12.97 -27.55
C PRO A 452 7.63 13.40 -29.02
N VAL A 453 6.50 13.48 -29.72
CA VAL A 453 6.30 14.46 -30.79
C VAL A 453 5.54 15.67 -30.25
N ASN A 454 5.69 16.82 -30.90
CA ASN A 454 5.12 18.06 -30.39
C ASN A 454 4.57 18.95 -31.49
N VAL A 455 3.70 19.87 -31.09
CA VAL A 455 3.23 21.00 -31.89
C VAL A 455 3.16 22.23 -30.99
N GLN A 456 3.53 23.39 -31.50
CA GLN A 456 3.46 24.64 -30.76
C GLN A 456 1.99 25.05 -30.57
N VAL A 457 1.64 25.49 -29.37
CA VAL A 457 0.32 26.03 -29.06
C VAL A 457 0.35 27.52 -29.38
N VAL A 458 -0.57 27.95 -30.25
CA VAL A 458 -0.74 29.35 -30.63
C VAL A 458 -2.19 29.71 -30.36
N ASP A 459 -2.42 30.58 -29.38
CA ASP A 459 -3.73 31.18 -29.09
C ASP A 459 -4.12 32.11 -30.24
N ARG A 460 -5.20 31.75 -30.94
CA ARG A 460 -5.70 32.49 -32.09
C ARG A 460 -6.89 33.33 -31.68
N THR A 461 -6.63 34.56 -31.28
CA THR A 461 -7.70 35.48 -30.87
C THR A 461 -8.50 36.05 -32.05
N LYS A 462 -9.80 36.29 -31.84
CA LYS A 462 -10.62 37.17 -32.69
C LYS A 462 -10.00 38.57 -32.78
N PRO A 463 -10.36 39.36 -33.81
CA PRO A 463 -10.01 40.78 -33.83
C PRO A 463 -10.78 41.51 -32.72
N CYS A 464 -10.18 42.56 -32.17
CA CYS A 464 -10.77 43.48 -31.21
C CYS A 464 -11.34 42.75 -29.97
N VAL A 465 -10.46 42.01 -29.27
CA VAL A 465 -10.75 41.35 -27.99
C VAL A 465 -10.51 42.26 -26.79
N SER A 466 -10.03 43.49 -27.00
CA SER A 466 -9.99 44.57 -26.02
C SER A 466 -10.17 45.92 -26.71
N LYS A 467 -10.72 46.92 -26.02
CA LYS A 467 -11.08 48.23 -26.62
C LYS A 467 -9.90 49.00 -27.22
N GLU A 468 -8.70 48.77 -26.69
CA GLU A 468 -7.48 49.47 -27.09
C GLU A 468 -6.69 48.71 -28.18
N GLU A 469 -7.20 47.56 -28.65
CA GLU A 469 -6.51 46.76 -29.64
C GLU A 469 -6.56 47.42 -31.03
N ASP A 470 -5.44 47.35 -31.74
CA ASP A 470 -5.31 47.95 -33.08
C ASP A 470 -6.21 47.28 -34.13
N SER A 471 -6.79 46.11 -33.85
CA SER A 471 -7.76 45.41 -34.69
C SER A 471 -9.22 45.86 -34.45
N CYS A 472 -9.46 46.81 -33.54
CA CYS A 472 -10.75 47.48 -33.40
C CYS A 472 -10.97 48.51 -34.51
N PRO A 473 -12.20 48.64 -35.07
CA PRO A 473 -12.49 49.72 -36.00
C PRO A 473 -12.25 51.05 -35.29
N GLN A 474 -11.60 52.01 -35.94
CA GLN A 474 -11.23 53.26 -35.27
C GLN A 474 -12.44 54.14 -34.95
N LYS A 475 -13.41 54.18 -35.85
CA LYS A 475 -14.61 55.01 -35.72
C LYS A 475 -15.69 54.53 -36.67
N VAL A 476 -16.94 54.72 -36.29
CA VAL A 476 -18.09 54.70 -37.20
C VAL A 476 -18.76 56.07 -37.14
N VAL A 477 -19.21 56.59 -38.28
CA VAL A 477 -19.91 57.88 -38.37
C VAL A 477 -21.12 57.70 -39.27
N SER A 478 -22.25 58.27 -38.88
CA SER A 478 -23.45 58.35 -39.72
C SER A 478 -23.81 59.80 -40.00
N THR A 479 -24.30 60.08 -41.21
CA THR A 479 -24.99 61.35 -41.49
C THR A 479 -26.36 61.37 -40.79
N ALA A 480 -26.96 62.56 -40.71
CA ALA A 480 -28.37 62.68 -40.33
C ALA A 480 -29.25 61.94 -41.34
N ASP A 481 -30.44 61.53 -40.89
CA ASP A 481 -31.45 60.96 -41.76
C ASP A 481 -32.04 62.05 -42.65
N GLU A 482 -31.94 61.87 -43.97
CA GLU A 482 -32.51 62.79 -44.97
C GLU A 482 -33.96 62.43 -45.34
N ASN A 483 -34.50 61.33 -44.83
CA ASN A 483 -35.84 60.88 -45.16
C ASN A 483 -36.86 61.33 -44.08
N PRO A 484 -37.91 62.07 -44.46
CA PRO A 484 -38.93 62.53 -43.53
C PRO A 484 -39.96 61.45 -43.13
N GLU A 485 -39.87 60.22 -43.64
CA GLU A 485 -40.77 59.10 -43.28
C GLU A 485 -40.22 58.29 -42.08
N PRO A 486 -41.00 58.13 -40.99
CA PRO A 486 -40.53 57.37 -39.83
C PRO A 486 -40.24 55.91 -40.21
N LYS A 487 -39.16 55.38 -39.66
CA LYS A 487 -38.62 54.02 -39.89
C LYS A 487 -38.06 53.77 -41.29
N ASN A 488 -37.94 54.79 -42.13
CA ASN A 488 -37.41 54.67 -43.48
C ASN A 488 -36.20 55.58 -43.63
N VAL A 489 -34.98 55.04 -43.50
CA VAL A 489 -33.77 55.87 -43.38
C VAL A 489 -33.13 56.18 -44.72
N LYS A 490 -32.70 57.43 -44.89
CA LYS A 490 -31.73 57.84 -45.91
C LYS A 490 -30.50 58.48 -45.27
N ALA A 491 -29.46 57.69 -45.02
CA ALA A 491 -28.21 58.16 -44.40
C ALA A 491 -26.98 57.45 -44.98
N LYS A 492 -25.81 58.07 -44.83
CA LYS A 492 -24.51 57.46 -45.15
C LYS A 492 -23.79 57.06 -43.88
N VAL A 493 -23.29 55.82 -43.85
CA VAL A 493 -22.49 55.29 -42.74
C VAL A 493 -21.06 55.06 -43.23
N THR A 494 -20.09 55.70 -42.60
CA THR A 494 -18.66 55.57 -42.92
C THR A 494 -17.93 54.89 -41.78
N ILE A 495 -17.20 53.82 -42.10
CA ILE A 495 -16.32 53.12 -41.15
C ILE A 495 -14.89 53.62 -41.36
N THR A 496 -14.24 54.07 -40.29
CA THR A 496 -12.80 54.25 -40.28
C THR A 496 -12.17 52.91 -39.89
N PRO A 497 -11.36 52.30 -40.78
CA PRO A 497 -10.83 50.96 -40.60
C PRO A 497 -9.95 50.85 -39.36
N ALA A 498 -9.73 49.62 -38.89
CA ALA A 498 -8.79 49.31 -37.83
C ALA A 498 -7.36 49.64 -38.24
N LYS A 499 -6.48 49.90 -37.26
CA LYS A 499 -5.06 50.16 -37.54
C LYS A 499 -4.33 48.91 -38.04
N ASN A 500 -4.77 47.73 -37.64
CA ASN A 500 -4.29 46.44 -38.13
C ASN A 500 -5.46 45.55 -38.57
N GLU A 501 -5.54 45.29 -39.88
CA GLU A 501 -6.58 44.46 -40.51
C GLU A 501 -6.09 43.07 -40.95
N GLU A 502 -4.92 42.60 -40.46
CA GLU A 502 -4.37 41.29 -40.82
C GLU A 502 -5.35 40.15 -40.54
N LYS A 503 -6.04 40.21 -39.39
CA LYS A 503 -7.02 39.20 -38.95
C LYS A 503 -8.45 39.48 -39.42
N ILE A 504 -8.69 40.62 -40.10
CA ILE A 504 -10.04 41.10 -40.42
C ILE A 504 -10.33 40.80 -41.89
N ASP A 505 -11.52 40.26 -42.20
CA ASP A 505 -12.00 40.09 -43.58
C ASP A 505 -13.14 41.07 -43.91
N LYS A 506 -13.95 41.42 -42.91
CA LYS A 506 -15.08 42.34 -43.04
C LYS A 506 -15.40 43.04 -41.72
N TYR A 507 -16.13 44.14 -41.83
CA TYR A 507 -16.80 44.82 -40.73
C TYR A 507 -18.28 44.49 -40.75
N ARG A 508 -18.89 44.27 -39.58
CA ARG A 508 -20.31 43.97 -39.44
C ARG A 508 -21.01 45.14 -38.77
N LEU A 509 -21.98 45.72 -39.46
CA LEU A 509 -22.79 46.83 -38.97
C LEU A 509 -24.11 46.33 -38.37
N PHE A 510 -24.47 46.91 -37.23
CA PHE A 510 -25.73 46.64 -36.53
C PHE A 510 -26.41 47.94 -36.10
N TRP A 511 -27.73 47.88 -35.98
CA TRP A 511 -28.50 48.83 -35.18
C TRP A 511 -28.25 48.56 -33.68
N GLY A 512 -28.18 49.62 -32.88
CA GLY A 512 -27.89 49.57 -31.45
C GLY A 512 -28.92 50.31 -30.59
N LYS A 513 -29.26 49.74 -29.43
CA LYS A 513 -30.12 50.35 -28.38
C LYS A 513 -29.38 51.35 -27.48
N HIS A 514 -28.06 51.23 -27.41
CA HIS A 514 -27.17 52.07 -26.60
C HIS A 514 -25.75 52.03 -27.19
N ALA A 515 -24.84 52.86 -26.66
CA ALA A 515 -23.46 52.90 -27.14
C ALA A 515 -22.68 51.62 -26.78
N CYS A 516 -21.59 51.37 -27.52
CA CYS A 516 -20.61 50.35 -27.16
C CYS A 516 -19.95 50.73 -25.81
N GLY A 517 -19.83 49.77 -24.90
CA GLY A 517 -19.24 49.95 -23.58
C GLY A 517 -20.19 50.40 -22.47
N GLU A 518 -21.47 50.64 -22.75
CA GLU A 518 -22.48 50.94 -21.71
C GLU A 518 -22.92 49.71 -20.90
N LYS A 519 -22.77 48.52 -21.49
CA LYS A 519 -23.06 47.22 -20.86
C LYS A 519 -21.80 46.37 -20.81
N GLU A 520 -21.89 45.28 -20.06
CA GLU A 520 -20.79 44.34 -19.84
C GLU A 520 -20.35 43.61 -21.13
N GLN A 521 -21.27 43.43 -22.09
CA GLN A 521 -20.98 42.86 -23.41
C GLN A 521 -21.58 43.74 -24.52
N ASP A 522 -20.76 44.19 -25.46
CA ASP A 522 -21.19 45.05 -26.57
C ASP A 522 -22.19 44.37 -27.51
N ALA A 523 -22.19 43.04 -27.56
CA ALA A 523 -23.20 42.26 -28.26
C ALA A 523 -24.63 42.55 -27.80
N GLN A 524 -24.83 42.95 -26.53
CA GLN A 524 -26.16 43.30 -25.97
C GLN A 524 -26.69 44.63 -26.50
N ALA A 525 -25.82 45.49 -27.04
CA ALA A 525 -26.23 46.74 -27.65
C ALA A 525 -27.06 46.49 -28.92
N LYS A 526 -26.89 45.34 -29.59
CA LYS A 526 -27.50 45.05 -30.88
C LYS A 526 -29.02 44.89 -30.79
N ASN A 527 -29.75 45.51 -31.72
CA ASN A 527 -31.19 45.29 -31.90
C ASN A 527 -31.62 45.06 -33.35
N GLY A 528 -30.68 45.03 -34.29
CA GLY A 528 -30.94 44.61 -35.66
C GLY A 528 -29.64 44.52 -36.47
N TYR A 529 -29.59 43.59 -37.41
CA TYR A 529 -28.49 43.50 -38.38
C TYR A 529 -28.68 44.55 -39.47
N LEU A 530 -27.59 45.24 -39.85
CA LEU A 530 -27.60 46.22 -40.92
C LEU A 530 -26.95 45.67 -42.18
N LYS A 531 -25.63 45.50 -42.17
CA LYS A 531 -24.86 45.09 -43.34
C LYS A 531 -23.45 44.64 -42.97
N ASP A 532 -22.93 43.64 -43.69
CA ASP A 532 -21.51 43.30 -43.69
C ASP A 532 -20.80 44.07 -44.81
N VAL A 533 -19.65 44.69 -44.50
CA VAL A 533 -18.83 45.48 -45.42
C VAL A 533 -17.45 44.85 -45.48
N ARG A 534 -17.02 44.36 -46.65
CA ARG A 534 -15.68 43.77 -46.76
C ARG A 534 -14.60 44.84 -46.69
N LYS A 535 -13.42 44.49 -46.18
CA LYS A 535 -12.31 45.45 -46.05
C LYS A 535 -11.78 45.97 -47.39
N ASP A 536 -11.99 45.21 -48.47
CA ASP A 536 -11.58 45.54 -49.85
C ASP A 536 -12.64 46.31 -50.64
N GLU A 537 -13.82 46.55 -50.04
CA GLU A 537 -14.90 47.35 -50.63
C GLU A 537 -14.91 48.78 -50.07
N SER A 538 -15.76 49.64 -50.62
CA SER A 538 -15.97 50.98 -50.05
C SER A 538 -16.50 50.86 -48.62
N LEU A 539 -15.79 51.44 -47.65
CA LEU A 539 -16.22 51.53 -46.26
C LEU A 539 -17.29 52.61 -46.02
N GLU A 540 -17.82 53.18 -47.09
CA GLU A 540 -19.01 54.04 -47.10
C GLU A 540 -20.24 53.25 -47.56
N VAL A 541 -21.24 53.19 -46.70
CA VAL A 541 -22.51 52.48 -46.94
C VAL A 541 -23.64 53.50 -47.06
N GLU A 542 -24.28 53.53 -48.23
CA GLU A 542 -25.53 54.28 -48.40
C GLU A 542 -26.73 53.44 -47.96
N LEU A 543 -27.51 53.98 -47.01
CA LEU A 543 -28.80 53.45 -46.59
C LEU A 543 -29.85 54.21 -47.39
N SER A 544 -30.50 53.59 -48.39
CA SER A 544 -31.35 54.36 -49.32
C SER A 544 -32.71 53.74 -49.65
N THR A 545 -33.00 52.47 -49.36
CA THR A 545 -34.34 51.89 -49.60
C THR A 545 -34.67 50.65 -48.74
N GLY A 546 -35.83 50.65 -48.07
CA GLY A 546 -36.48 49.46 -47.51
C GLY A 546 -35.91 48.92 -46.19
N ILE A 547 -35.02 49.66 -45.53
CA ILE A 547 -34.41 49.27 -44.26
C ILE A 547 -35.27 49.83 -43.13
N LEU A 548 -36.01 48.95 -42.44
CA LEU A 548 -36.78 49.32 -41.26
C LEU A 548 -35.87 49.47 -40.04
N VAL A 549 -35.92 50.63 -39.39
CA VAL A 549 -35.23 50.86 -38.12
C VAL A 549 -35.95 50.09 -37.01
N PRO A 550 -35.27 49.19 -36.28
CA PRO A 550 -35.87 48.50 -35.15
C PRO A 550 -36.28 49.47 -34.04
N ASP A 551 -37.37 49.16 -33.33
CA ASP A 551 -37.83 50.00 -32.22
C ASP A 551 -36.76 50.08 -31.11
N GLY A 552 -36.56 51.29 -30.58
CA GLY A 552 -35.57 51.58 -29.54
C GLY A 552 -34.12 51.72 -30.04
N THR A 553 -33.90 51.86 -31.35
CA THR A 553 -32.58 52.17 -31.91
C THR A 553 -32.15 53.59 -31.57
N THR A 554 -30.91 53.73 -31.10
CA THR A 554 -30.28 55.00 -30.75
C THR A 554 -28.86 55.14 -31.32
N HIS A 555 -28.27 54.04 -31.81
CA HIS A 555 -26.89 54.00 -32.29
C HIS A 555 -26.73 53.11 -33.52
N ILE A 556 -25.66 53.32 -34.28
CA ILE A 556 -25.12 52.37 -35.26
C ILE A 556 -23.81 51.81 -34.69
N LEU A 557 -23.66 50.50 -34.73
CA LEU A 557 -22.54 49.75 -34.17
C LEU A 557 -21.71 49.13 -35.29
N ALA A 558 -20.39 49.14 -35.17
CA ALA A 558 -19.48 48.47 -36.08
C ALA A 558 -18.57 47.49 -35.31
N PHE A 559 -18.54 46.24 -35.76
CA PHE A 559 -17.70 45.16 -35.23
C PHE A 559 -16.69 44.70 -36.28
N SER A 560 -15.49 44.35 -35.87
CA SER A 560 -14.53 43.66 -36.74
C SER A 560 -14.90 42.17 -36.84
N ASN A 561 -14.60 41.52 -37.95
CA ASN A 561 -14.84 40.08 -38.11
C ASN A 561 -13.64 39.39 -38.74
N ALA A 562 -13.30 38.20 -38.22
CA ALA A 562 -12.36 37.27 -38.81
C ALA A 562 -13.09 36.15 -39.56
N PRO A 563 -12.50 35.61 -40.63
CA PRO A 563 -13.15 34.60 -41.47
C PRO A 563 -13.41 33.28 -40.75
N THR A 564 -12.51 32.84 -39.86
CA THR A 564 -12.62 31.55 -39.15
C THR A 564 -12.95 31.69 -37.66
N LEU A 565 -12.55 32.79 -37.02
CA LEU A 565 -12.72 33.01 -35.57
C LEU A 565 -13.97 33.83 -35.23
N GLY A 566 -14.56 34.49 -36.23
CA GLY A 566 -15.83 35.22 -36.12
C GLY A 566 -15.69 36.67 -35.68
N GLU A 567 -16.80 37.21 -35.18
CA GLU A 567 -16.98 38.62 -34.86
C GLU A 567 -16.34 39.02 -33.53
N SER A 568 -15.78 40.23 -33.49
CA SER A 568 -15.17 40.85 -32.31
C SER A 568 -16.11 40.95 -31.11
N ASP A 569 -15.54 40.97 -29.91
CA ASP A 569 -16.30 41.11 -28.67
C ASP A 569 -16.61 42.59 -28.37
N PHE A 570 -15.79 43.51 -28.87
CA PHE A 570 -15.97 44.96 -28.73
C PHE A 570 -16.36 45.64 -30.05
N CYS A 571 -17.12 46.75 -29.95
CA CYS A 571 -17.51 47.59 -31.08
C CYS A 571 -17.16 49.06 -30.89
N VAL A 572 -17.27 49.80 -32.00
CA VAL A 572 -17.41 51.26 -31.98
C VAL A 572 -18.82 51.65 -32.37
N SER A 573 -19.34 52.71 -31.76
CA SER A 573 -20.70 53.20 -31.98
C SER A 573 -20.75 54.68 -32.32
N THR A 574 -21.74 55.06 -33.12
CA THR A 574 -22.15 56.46 -33.33
C THR A 574 -23.61 56.63 -32.97
N PRO A 575 -24.02 57.75 -32.34
CA PRO A 575 -25.42 58.09 -32.17
C PRO A 575 -26.12 58.16 -33.54
N PHE A 576 -27.36 57.68 -33.60
CA PHE A 576 -28.21 57.72 -34.77
C PHE A 576 -29.66 58.03 -34.34
N GLN A 577 -30.30 58.98 -35.02
CA GLN A 577 -31.67 59.40 -34.73
C GLN A 577 -32.47 59.44 -36.04
N ASP A 578 -33.63 58.79 -36.02
CA ASP A 578 -34.66 58.87 -37.05
C ASP A 578 -35.47 60.16 -36.84
N ASP A 579 -35.55 61.00 -37.88
CA ASP A 579 -35.94 62.41 -37.86
C ASP A 579 -37.42 62.65 -37.47
N LYS A 580 -38.20 61.59 -37.17
CA LYS A 580 -39.57 61.70 -36.60
C LYS A 580 -39.89 60.80 -35.41
N SER A 581 -38.91 60.20 -34.75
CA SER A 581 -39.14 59.41 -33.52
C SER A 581 -39.57 60.24 -32.29
N ALA A 582 -39.53 61.57 -32.38
CA ALA A 582 -39.96 62.47 -31.30
C ALA A 582 -41.38 63.03 -31.55
N GLU A 583 -42.44 62.26 -31.28
CA GLU A 583 -43.75 62.82 -30.83
C GLU A 583 -44.79 61.73 -30.45
N LYS A 584 -44.92 61.46 -29.15
CA LYS A 584 -46.17 61.56 -28.37
C LYS A 584 -45.90 61.18 -26.90
N LYS A 585 -45.55 62.18 -26.10
CA LYS A 585 -45.99 62.23 -24.69
C LYS A 585 -47.24 63.10 -24.67
N GLU A 586 -48.41 62.49 -24.60
CA GLU A 586 -49.65 63.18 -24.20
C GLU A 586 -49.92 62.85 -22.73
N LEU A 587 -49.94 63.93 -21.93
CA LEU A 587 -50.44 64.16 -20.57
C LEU A 587 -50.68 62.99 -19.60
#